data_AF-A0A1Y1HMD6-F1
#
_entry.id   AF-A0A1Y1HMD6-F1
#
_cell.length_a   1.000
_cell.length_b   1.000
_cell.length_c   1.000
_cell.angle_alpha   90.00
_cell.angle_beta   90.00
_cell.angle_gamma   90.00
#
_symmetry.space_group_name_H-M   'P 1'
#
loop_
_entity.id
_entity.type
_entity.pdbx_description
1 polymer ?
#
loop_
_entity_poly.entity_id
_entity_poly.type
_entity_poly.pdbx_seq_one_letter_code
_entity_poly.pdbx_strand_id
1 'polypeptide(L)'
;MKDRLNGLPLLSYWLALIKQCPRLAPIEQNVFVLCNNSNEEELRHWASDPSKPAGGFPVDNICSNGASTSGSDTSDLQAWIDSRGVAENLLIVSGDAVFSPQFNFNRIVEHSLIRGTDTVTFVVAQIDLTGESGSELTVTPLIFLRDTSLCHLRECQSQRARSETSDLGEFLHFLSTQEPIFALETIGLFNVSTPEQAEYADQFFRMYARELRLQKEGVRNIKHTESNVQLKLDATAGSPLTSHDAGPTSSSTGRSLSSTERTASLGSQSGSRIGVTAADMLRMGDIGPLPLHDIISTFRERYAGAQAERIERERNEPKLPPRFEDASMFQWKAKQEHPVFTTSSNAYGKKGPTQHEMPLKWSGVKGEFTSTQFAGGPSKGTTGFNTSVTKSKVHKLMDDF
;
A
#
# COMPACT_ATOMS: atom_id res chain seq x y z
N MET A 1 -14.01 -7.27 -7.00
CA MET A 1 -12.55 -7.49 -6.87
C MET A 1 -11.77 -6.32 -7.49
N LYS A 2 -12.18 -5.08 -7.22
CA LYS A 2 -11.60 -3.89 -7.87
C LYS A 2 -10.23 -3.54 -7.29
N ASP A 3 -9.97 -3.97 -6.07
CA ASP A 3 -8.76 -3.62 -5.35
C ASP A 3 -7.60 -4.53 -5.76
N ARG A 4 -6.58 -3.89 -6.32
CA ARG A 4 -5.37 -4.55 -6.81
C ARG A 4 -4.15 -3.99 -6.11
N LEU A 5 -3.30 -4.87 -5.60
CA LEU A 5 -1.98 -4.55 -5.08
C LEU A 5 -0.92 -4.99 -6.09
N ASN A 6 -0.14 -4.04 -6.58
CA ASN A 6 0.87 -4.24 -7.61
C ASN A 6 0.32 -4.96 -8.86
N GLY A 7 -0.93 -4.63 -9.23
CA GLY A 7 -1.65 -5.24 -10.35
C GLY A 7 -2.25 -6.63 -10.06
N LEU A 8 -2.04 -7.19 -8.87
CA LEU A 8 -2.60 -8.48 -8.44
C LEU A 8 -3.86 -8.27 -7.59
N PRO A 9 -4.86 -9.17 -7.67
CA PRO A 9 -6.00 -9.14 -6.74
C PRO A 9 -5.53 -9.24 -5.30
N LEU A 10 -6.17 -8.48 -4.40
CA LEU A 10 -5.83 -8.48 -2.98
C LEU A 10 -5.87 -9.88 -2.33
N LEU A 11 -6.85 -10.72 -2.67
CA LEU A 11 -6.91 -12.10 -2.17
C LEU A 11 -5.70 -12.95 -2.57
N SER A 12 -5.06 -12.65 -3.70
CA SER A 12 -3.83 -13.34 -4.11
C SER A 12 -2.65 -13.00 -3.20
N TYR A 13 -2.63 -11.80 -2.60
CA TYR A 13 -1.64 -11.44 -1.59
C TYR A 13 -1.81 -12.28 -0.33
N TRP A 14 -3.04 -12.34 0.21
CA TRP A 14 -3.35 -13.13 1.40
C TRP A 14 -3.08 -14.63 1.20
N LEU A 15 -3.48 -15.17 0.06
CA LEU A 15 -3.24 -16.58 -0.25
C LEU A 15 -1.74 -16.89 -0.35
N ALA A 16 -0.92 -15.96 -0.85
CA ALA A 16 0.53 -16.13 -0.87
C ALA A 16 1.14 -16.13 0.54
N LEU A 17 0.62 -15.32 1.47
CA LEU A 17 1.04 -15.34 2.88
C LEU A 17 0.60 -16.62 3.58
N ILE A 18 -0.65 -17.05 3.39
CA ILE A 18 -1.20 -18.27 3.98
C ILE A 18 -0.44 -19.51 3.49
N LYS A 19 -0.06 -19.56 2.20
CA LYS A 19 0.80 -20.62 1.62
C LYS A 19 2.15 -20.77 2.28
N GLN A 20 2.68 -19.69 2.86
CA GLN A 20 3.95 -19.74 3.57
C GLN A 20 3.79 -20.27 4.99
N CYS A 21 2.56 -20.46 5.50
CA CYS A 21 2.27 -20.93 6.85
C CYS A 21 2.02 -22.44 6.90
N PRO A 22 2.96 -23.27 7.40
CA PRO A 22 2.79 -24.72 7.42
C PRO A 22 1.62 -25.18 8.29
N ARG A 23 1.25 -24.39 9.31
CA ARG A 23 0.13 -24.70 10.23
C ARG A 23 -1.24 -24.63 9.58
N LEU A 24 -1.36 -23.93 8.45
CA LEU A 24 -2.62 -23.79 7.72
C LEU A 24 -2.70 -24.77 6.53
N ALA A 25 -1.68 -25.59 6.30
CA ALA A 25 -1.71 -26.63 5.28
C ALA A 25 -2.47 -27.88 5.76
N PRO A 26 -3.21 -28.59 4.89
CA PRO A 26 -3.47 -28.28 3.48
C PRO A 26 -4.51 -27.17 3.30
N ILE A 27 -4.26 -26.26 2.36
CA ILE A 27 -5.10 -25.08 2.11
C ILE A 27 -6.48 -25.47 1.61
N GLU A 28 -6.52 -26.58 0.87
CA GLU A 28 -7.73 -27.14 0.28
C GLU A 28 -8.76 -27.54 1.34
N GLN A 29 -8.32 -27.80 2.57
CA GLN A 29 -9.20 -28.25 3.66
C GLN A 29 -9.42 -27.18 4.71
N ASN A 30 -8.43 -26.29 4.91
CA ASN A 30 -8.38 -25.42 6.09
C ASN A 30 -8.66 -23.95 5.81
N VAL A 31 -8.66 -23.53 4.54
CA VAL A 31 -8.77 -22.10 4.16
C VAL A 31 -10.04 -21.88 3.37
N PHE A 32 -10.84 -20.93 3.82
CA PHE A 32 -12.14 -20.59 3.24
C PHE A 32 -12.20 -19.08 2.97
N VAL A 33 -12.94 -18.70 1.93
CA VAL A 33 -13.25 -17.30 1.63
C VAL A 33 -14.74 -17.12 1.82
N LEU A 34 -15.11 -16.26 2.77
CA LEU A 34 -16.49 -15.88 3.00
C LEU A 34 -16.84 -14.68 2.12
N CYS A 35 -18.02 -14.72 1.54
CA CYS A 35 -18.52 -13.65 0.69
C CYS A 35 -20.05 -13.58 0.73
N ASN A 36 -20.59 -12.54 0.12
CA ASN A 36 -22.03 -12.41 -0.10
C ASN A 36 -22.41 -12.87 -1.52
N ASN A 37 -23.70 -12.90 -1.81
CA ASN A 37 -24.21 -13.36 -3.11
C ASN A 37 -23.84 -12.42 -4.27
N SER A 38 -23.57 -11.13 -4.00
CA SER A 38 -23.16 -10.19 -5.05
C SER A 38 -21.73 -10.41 -5.55
N ASN A 39 -20.88 -11.04 -4.73
CA ASN A 39 -19.44 -11.18 -5.01
C ASN A 39 -19.07 -12.60 -5.43
N GLU A 40 -19.96 -13.56 -5.18
CA GLU A 40 -19.69 -14.99 -5.29
C GLU A 40 -19.21 -15.40 -6.69
N GLU A 41 -19.89 -14.96 -7.75
CA GLU A 41 -19.53 -15.33 -9.13
C GLU A 41 -18.12 -14.83 -9.49
N GLU A 42 -17.79 -13.59 -9.15
CA GLU A 42 -16.47 -13.00 -9.40
C GLU A 42 -15.37 -13.75 -8.62
N LEU A 43 -15.64 -14.14 -7.38
CA LEU A 43 -14.71 -14.89 -6.54
C LEU A 43 -14.52 -16.34 -7.02
N ARG A 44 -15.59 -17.01 -7.44
CA ARG A 44 -15.51 -18.35 -8.05
C ARG A 44 -14.72 -18.31 -9.34
N HIS A 45 -14.91 -17.28 -10.17
CA HIS A 45 -14.12 -17.09 -11.38
C HIS A 45 -12.62 -16.91 -11.06
N TRP A 46 -12.29 -16.06 -10.08
CA TRP A 46 -10.91 -15.90 -9.60
C TRP A 46 -10.30 -17.18 -9.06
N ALA A 47 -11.07 -17.96 -8.27
CA ALA A 47 -10.61 -19.21 -7.69
C ALA A 47 -10.31 -20.26 -8.78
N SER A 48 -11.13 -20.30 -9.84
CA SER A 48 -10.98 -21.23 -10.96
C SER A 48 -9.81 -20.94 -11.91
N ASP A 49 -9.21 -19.74 -11.85
CA ASP A 49 -8.17 -19.32 -12.79
C ASP A 49 -6.77 -19.82 -12.36
N PRO A 50 -6.20 -20.82 -13.06
CA PRO A 50 -4.89 -21.38 -12.71
C PRO A 50 -3.74 -20.43 -13.05
N SER A 51 -3.97 -19.40 -13.87
CA SER A 51 -2.95 -18.42 -14.26
C SER A 51 -2.62 -17.42 -13.14
N LYS A 52 -3.46 -17.37 -12.08
CA LYS A 52 -3.21 -16.52 -10.92
C LYS A 52 -1.93 -16.97 -10.21
N PRO A 53 -1.15 -16.04 -9.64
CA PRO A 53 0.16 -16.33 -9.04
C PRO A 53 0.11 -17.32 -7.86
N ALA A 54 -1.08 -17.60 -7.33
CA ALA A 54 -1.29 -18.62 -6.32
C ALA A 54 -1.57 -20.03 -6.89
N GLY A 55 -1.65 -20.23 -8.20
CA GLY A 55 -1.96 -21.54 -8.80
C GLY A 55 -3.41 -21.99 -8.59
N GLY A 56 -4.35 -21.05 -8.54
CA GLY A 56 -5.78 -21.30 -8.26
C GLY A 56 -6.12 -21.40 -6.76
N PHE A 57 -7.42 -21.50 -6.48
CA PHE A 57 -7.99 -21.73 -5.16
C PHE A 57 -9.18 -22.70 -5.28
N PRO A 58 -9.43 -23.61 -4.31
CA PRO A 58 -10.55 -24.53 -4.38
C PRO A 58 -11.87 -23.77 -4.45
N VAL A 59 -12.62 -23.96 -5.53
CA VAL A 59 -13.90 -23.28 -5.76
C VAL A 59 -14.94 -23.65 -4.69
N ASP A 60 -14.84 -24.85 -4.11
CA ASP A 60 -15.70 -25.34 -3.02
C ASP A 60 -15.44 -24.65 -1.68
N ASN A 61 -14.33 -23.93 -1.56
CA ASN A 61 -13.98 -23.17 -0.36
C ASN A 61 -14.43 -21.70 -0.45
N ILE A 62 -15.08 -21.30 -1.54
CA ILE A 62 -15.82 -20.03 -1.63
C ILE A 62 -17.21 -20.26 -1.04
N CYS A 63 -17.47 -19.63 0.11
CA CYS A 63 -18.72 -19.78 0.85
C CYS A 63 -19.51 -18.46 0.80
N SER A 64 -20.76 -18.55 0.36
CA SER A 64 -21.68 -17.42 0.32
C SER A 64 -22.68 -17.52 1.47
N ASN A 65 -22.93 -16.43 2.16
CA ASN A 65 -24.00 -16.33 3.17
C ASN A 65 -25.41 -16.22 2.53
N GLY A 66 -25.50 -16.08 1.20
CA GLY A 66 -26.75 -15.87 0.47
C GLY A 66 -27.35 -14.47 0.61
N ALA A 67 -26.75 -13.56 1.37
CA ALA A 67 -27.23 -12.19 1.52
C ALA A 67 -26.98 -11.39 0.23
N SER A 68 -27.97 -10.57 -0.15
CA SER A 68 -27.88 -9.67 -1.30
C SER A 68 -27.09 -8.39 -1.01
N THR A 69 -26.93 -8.04 0.26
CA THR A 69 -26.21 -6.86 0.75
C THR A 69 -25.05 -7.30 1.63
N SER A 70 -24.12 -6.38 1.92
CA SER A 70 -23.13 -6.58 2.97
C SER A 70 -23.86 -6.82 4.30
N GLY A 71 -23.85 -8.07 4.77
CA GLY A 71 -24.24 -8.42 6.13
C GLY A 71 -23.18 -7.93 7.12
N SER A 72 -23.37 -8.24 8.40
CA SER A 72 -22.28 -8.08 9.37
C SER A 72 -21.31 -9.26 9.25
N ASP A 73 -20.03 -9.01 9.44
CA ASP A 73 -18.99 -10.05 9.40
C ASP A 73 -19.29 -11.21 10.36
N THR A 74 -19.92 -10.92 11.50
CA THR A 74 -20.33 -11.93 12.48
C THR A 74 -21.44 -12.84 11.94
N SER A 75 -22.39 -12.30 11.16
CA SER A 75 -23.47 -13.09 10.56
C SER A 75 -22.93 -14.05 9.51
N ASP A 76 -21.98 -13.59 8.68
CA ASP A 76 -21.33 -14.38 7.63
C ASP A 76 -20.51 -15.51 8.25
N LEU A 77 -19.74 -15.16 9.28
CA LEU A 77 -18.92 -16.11 10.04
C LEU A 77 -19.79 -17.18 10.70
N GLN A 78 -20.90 -16.79 11.31
CA GLN A 78 -21.79 -17.73 11.98
C GLN A 78 -22.47 -18.68 10.99
N ALA A 79 -23.03 -18.14 9.89
CA ALA A 79 -23.65 -18.96 8.85
C ALA A 79 -22.66 -20.01 8.33
N TRP A 80 -21.40 -19.63 8.16
CA TRP A 80 -20.34 -20.56 7.79
C TRP A 80 -20.05 -21.60 8.88
N ILE A 81 -19.88 -21.17 10.14
CA ILE A 81 -19.64 -22.08 11.29
C ILE A 81 -20.75 -23.11 11.43
N ASP A 82 -22.01 -22.71 11.28
CA ASP A 82 -23.17 -23.59 11.40
C ASP A 82 -23.27 -24.58 10.24
N SER A 83 -22.90 -24.15 9.02
CA SER A 83 -22.89 -25.02 7.85
C SER A 83 -21.79 -26.09 7.90
N ARG A 84 -20.64 -25.78 8.50
CA ARG A 84 -19.46 -26.65 8.51
C ARG A 84 -19.24 -27.42 9.81
N GLY A 85 -19.88 -27.00 10.90
CA GLY A 85 -19.71 -27.64 12.21
C GLY A 85 -18.29 -27.47 12.75
N VAL A 86 -17.72 -26.28 12.63
CA VAL A 86 -16.36 -25.98 13.08
C VAL A 86 -16.27 -26.15 14.60
N ALA A 87 -15.35 -26.99 15.05
CA ALA A 87 -15.07 -27.29 16.46
C ALA A 87 -13.61 -26.99 16.86
N GLU A 88 -12.81 -26.49 15.92
CA GLU A 88 -11.38 -26.20 16.13
C GLU A 88 -11.13 -24.70 16.23
N ASN A 89 -9.88 -24.33 16.49
CA ASN A 89 -9.44 -22.94 16.49
C ASN A 89 -9.65 -22.30 15.11
N LEU A 90 -10.05 -21.03 15.09
CA LEU A 90 -10.39 -20.29 13.89
C LEU A 90 -9.50 -19.06 13.72
N LEU A 91 -8.83 -18.96 12.57
CA LEU A 91 -8.11 -17.76 12.15
C LEU A 91 -8.95 -16.99 11.15
N ILE A 92 -9.34 -15.77 11.52
CA ILE A 92 -10.10 -14.84 10.69
C ILE A 92 -9.14 -13.78 10.18
N VAL A 93 -9.18 -13.52 8.87
CA VAL A 93 -8.40 -12.49 8.21
C VAL A 93 -9.36 -11.57 7.48
N SER A 94 -9.32 -10.28 7.78
CA SER A 94 -10.16 -9.30 7.10
C SER A 94 -9.69 -9.10 5.66
N GLY A 95 -10.63 -9.15 4.73
CA GLY A 95 -10.37 -8.98 3.31
C GLY A 95 -10.08 -7.52 2.91
N ASP A 96 -10.33 -6.56 3.78
CA ASP A 96 -10.22 -5.11 3.53
C ASP A 96 -8.96 -4.47 4.12
N ALA A 97 -8.02 -5.29 4.58
CA ALA A 97 -6.77 -4.81 5.15
C ALA A 97 -5.58 -5.61 4.60
N VAL A 98 -4.39 -5.01 4.68
CA VAL A 98 -3.17 -5.58 4.10
C VAL A 98 -1.99 -5.26 5.00
N PHE A 99 -1.25 -6.28 5.44
CA PHE A 99 -0.01 -6.04 6.16
C PHE A 99 1.13 -5.65 5.22
N SER A 100 2.14 -4.96 5.73
CA SER A 100 3.36 -4.65 5.00
C SER A 100 4.10 -5.94 4.59
N PRO A 101 4.94 -5.91 3.54
CA PRO A 101 5.69 -7.08 3.11
C PRO A 101 6.65 -7.69 4.15
N GLN A 102 6.99 -6.95 5.22
CA GLN A 102 7.84 -7.44 6.30
C GLN A 102 7.06 -8.14 7.43
N PHE A 103 5.72 -8.14 7.36
CA PHE A 103 4.89 -8.76 8.37
C PHE A 103 5.05 -10.29 8.38
N ASN A 104 5.45 -10.83 9.52
CA ASN A 104 5.64 -12.26 9.69
C ASN A 104 4.34 -12.94 10.14
N PHE A 105 3.48 -13.23 9.17
CA PHE A 105 2.19 -13.90 9.38
C PHE A 105 2.32 -15.21 10.15
N ASN A 106 3.29 -16.06 9.79
CA ASN A 106 3.54 -17.36 10.44
C ASN A 106 3.80 -17.22 11.93
N ARG A 107 4.57 -16.21 12.31
CA ARG A 107 4.92 -15.98 13.71
C ARG A 107 3.70 -15.62 14.54
N ILE A 108 2.76 -14.87 13.99
CA ILE A 108 1.52 -14.53 14.70
C ILE A 108 0.70 -15.79 14.94
N VAL A 109 0.51 -16.61 13.90
CA VAL A 109 -0.22 -17.88 13.99
C VAL A 109 0.42 -18.81 15.03
N GLU A 110 1.73 -19.05 14.96
CA GLU A 110 2.44 -19.88 15.95
C GLU A 110 2.33 -19.33 17.36
N HIS A 111 2.45 -18.03 17.52
CA HIS A 111 2.38 -17.40 18.83
C HIS A 111 0.98 -17.50 19.45
N SER A 112 -0.07 -17.34 18.65
CA SER A 112 -1.46 -17.55 19.08
C SER A 112 -1.69 -19.00 19.51
N LEU A 113 -1.18 -19.97 18.73
CA LEU A 113 -1.27 -21.39 19.05
C LEU A 113 -0.52 -21.75 20.34
N ILE A 114 0.74 -21.30 20.48
CA ILE A 114 1.57 -21.59 21.65
C ILE A 114 0.97 -21.01 22.93
N ARG A 115 0.38 -19.81 22.85
CA ARG A 115 -0.24 -19.18 24.02
C ARG A 115 -1.55 -19.84 24.42
N GLY A 116 -2.27 -20.44 23.47
CA GLY A 116 -3.60 -20.98 23.74
C GLY A 116 -4.57 -19.91 24.25
N THR A 117 -4.42 -18.67 23.77
CA THR A 117 -5.29 -17.53 24.06
C THR A 117 -5.78 -16.90 22.77
N ASP A 118 -6.99 -16.34 22.78
CA ASP A 118 -7.47 -15.55 21.65
C ASP A 118 -6.49 -14.41 21.37
N THR A 119 -6.21 -14.18 20.10
CA THR A 119 -5.26 -13.15 19.69
C THR A 119 -5.91 -12.23 18.69
N VAL A 120 -5.82 -10.93 18.92
CA VAL A 120 -6.27 -9.92 17.97
C VAL A 120 -5.09 -9.06 17.58
N THR A 121 -4.95 -8.78 16.28
CA THR A 121 -4.02 -7.75 15.82
C THR A 121 -4.79 -6.44 15.68
N PHE A 122 -4.16 -5.33 16.03
CA PHE A 122 -4.73 -4.01 15.81
C PHE A 122 -3.64 -3.04 15.36
N VAL A 123 -4.09 -1.93 14.77
CA VAL A 123 -3.24 -0.78 14.52
C VAL A 123 -3.91 0.44 15.10
N VAL A 124 -3.15 1.20 15.87
CA VAL A 124 -3.54 2.54 16.27
C VAL A 124 -3.26 3.46 15.08
N ALA A 125 -4.24 3.56 14.18
CA ALA A 125 -4.08 4.39 13.00
C ALA A 125 -4.22 5.86 13.41
N GLN A 126 -3.11 6.60 13.44
CA GLN A 126 -3.12 8.08 13.45
C GLN A 126 -3.38 8.69 12.06
N ILE A 127 -3.93 7.94 11.11
CA ILE A 127 -3.88 8.30 9.70
C ILE A 127 -5.19 8.94 9.25
N ASP A 128 -5.34 10.23 9.53
CA ASP A 128 -6.14 11.09 8.66
C ASP A 128 -5.25 11.51 7.48
N LEU A 129 -5.37 10.80 6.35
CA LEU A 129 -4.81 11.26 5.08
C LEU A 129 -5.38 12.64 4.68
N THR A 130 -6.51 13.03 5.27
CA THR A 130 -7.23 14.29 5.07
C THR A 130 -6.81 15.40 6.03
N GLY A 131 -6.02 15.11 7.07
CA GLY A 131 -5.64 16.08 8.11
C GLY A 131 -6.80 16.57 8.99
N GLU A 132 -7.98 15.96 8.88
CA GLU A 132 -9.05 16.18 9.83
C GLU A 132 -8.74 15.43 11.13
N SER A 133 -9.31 15.85 12.27
CA SER A 133 -9.10 15.16 13.55
C SER A 133 -10.13 14.04 13.66
N GLY A 134 -9.87 12.93 12.97
CA GLY A 134 -10.72 11.75 12.95
C GLY A 134 -10.56 10.93 14.22
N SER A 135 -11.66 10.31 14.65
CA SER A 135 -11.67 9.29 15.70
C SER A 135 -10.64 8.20 15.41
N GLU A 136 -9.90 7.75 16.43
CA GLU A 136 -8.97 6.63 16.33
C GLU A 136 -9.68 5.40 15.75
N LEU A 137 -9.43 5.12 14.46
CA LEU A 137 -10.00 3.95 13.81
C LEU A 137 -9.10 2.75 14.12
N THR A 138 -9.57 1.86 14.99
CA THR A 138 -8.91 0.59 15.25
C THR A 138 -9.34 -0.43 14.21
N VAL A 139 -8.45 -0.78 13.29
CA VAL A 139 -8.67 -1.87 12.33
C VAL A 139 -8.12 -3.17 12.92
N THR A 140 -8.91 -4.24 12.89
CA THR A 140 -8.54 -5.56 13.44
C THR A 140 -8.42 -6.59 12.30
N PRO A 141 -7.32 -6.61 11.55
CA PRO A 141 -7.21 -7.37 10.30
C PRO A 141 -7.03 -8.87 10.50
N LEU A 142 -6.63 -9.31 11.69
CA LEU A 142 -6.37 -10.71 12.00
C LEU A 142 -6.84 -11.01 13.42
N ILE A 143 -7.69 -12.02 13.54
CA ILE A 143 -8.29 -12.50 14.78
C ILE A 143 -8.11 -14.01 14.83
N PHE A 144 -7.52 -14.50 15.91
CA PHE A 144 -7.41 -15.92 16.21
C PHE A 144 -8.36 -16.22 17.39
N LEU A 145 -9.37 -17.04 17.14
CA LEU A 145 -10.35 -17.49 18.12
C LEU A 145 -10.12 -18.95 18.47
N ARG A 146 -10.25 -19.28 19.74
CA ARG A 146 -10.26 -20.65 20.24
C ARG A 146 -11.63 -21.30 20.09
N ASP A 147 -11.66 -22.62 20.17
CA ASP A 147 -12.89 -23.40 20.23
C ASP A 147 -13.86 -22.93 21.34
N THR A 148 -13.34 -22.57 22.52
CA THR A 148 -14.14 -22.00 23.62
C THR A 148 -14.82 -20.69 23.22
N SER A 149 -14.10 -19.84 22.51
CA SER A 149 -14.57 -18.51 22.08
C SER A 149 -15.59 -18.61 20.93
N LEU A 150 -15.52 -19.68 20.13
CA LEU A 150 -16.57 -19.99 19.15
C LEU A 150 -17.91 -20.35 19.81
N CYS A 151 -17.90 -20.95 21.01
CA CYS A 151 -19.14 -21.17 21.77
C CYS A 151 -19.78 -19.83 22.19
N HIS A 152 -18.96 -18.85 22.60
CA HIS A 152 -19.43 -17.51 22.93
C HIS A 152 -19.99 -16.77 21.71
N LEU A 153 -19.42 -16.98 20.52
CA LEU A 153 -19.97 -16.40 19.28
C LEU A 153 -21.39 -16.90 19.01
N ARG A 154 -21.63 -18.21 19.14
CA ARG A 154 -22.96 -18.84 19.00
C ARG A 154 -23.96 -18.31 20.04
N GLU A 155 -23.52 -18.16 21.29
CA GLU A 155 -24.34 -17.63 22.38
C GLU A 155 -24.70 -16.15 22.13
N CYS A 156 -23.72 -15.35 21.73
CA CYS A 156 -23.90 -13.93 21.48
C CYS A 156 -24.97 -13.68 20.40
N GLN A 157 -24.96 -14.47 19.32
CA GLN A 157 -25.99 -14.38 18.28
C GLN A 157 -27.38 -14.78 18.76
N SER A 158 -27.48 -15.86 19.56
CA SER A 158 -28.75 -16.32 20.12
C SER A 158 -29.41 -15.24 21.00
N GLN A 159 -28.60 -14.48 21.73
CA GLN A 159 -29.06 -13.34 22.55
C GLN A 159 -29.36 -12.09 21.71
N ARG A 160 -28.66 -11.91 20.59
CA ARG A 160 -28.68 -10.69 19.76
C ARG A 160 -29.57 -10.74 18.51
N ALA A 161 -30.39 -11.77 18.32
CA ALA A 161 -31.48 -11.76 17.33
C ALA A 161 -32.49 -10.59 17.48
N ARG A 162 -32.23 -9.64 18.40
CA ARG A 162 -32.99 -8.40 18.65
C ARG A 162 -32.21 -7.10 18.35
N SER A 163 -30.91 -7.16 18.03
CA SER A 163 -30.08 -5.99 17.71
C SER A 163 -29.59 -6.09 16.26
N GLU A 164 -29.88 -5.09 15.44
CA GLU A 164 -29.70 -5.15 13.97
C GLU A 164 -28.24 -5.03 13.51
N THR A 165 -27.27 -4.76 14.40
CA THR A 165 -25.88 -4.51 13.99
C THR A 165 -24.87 -5.16 14.94
N SER A 166 -24.64 -6.48 14.84
CA SER A 166 -23.51 -7.10 15.53
C SER A 166 -22.25 -7.02 14.66
N ASP A 167 -21.43 -6.01 14.88
CA ASP A 167 -20.08 -5.98 14.31
C ASP A 167 -19.12 -6.91 15.09
N LEU A 168 -18.07 -7.39 14.42
CA LEU A 168 -17.04 -8.22 15.02
C LEU A 168 -16.32 -7.48 16.16
N GLY A 169 -16.20 -6.15 16.07
CA GLY A 169 -15.68 -5.32 17.17
C GLY A 169 -16.51 -5.44 18.46
N GLU A 170 -17.83 -5.48 18.36
CA GLU A 170 -18.69 -5.66 19.54
C GLU A 170 -18.56 -7.06 20.14
N PHE A 171 -18.42 -8.08 19.29
CA PHE A 171 -18.16 -9.44 19.75
C PHE A 171 -16.81 -9.53 20.47
N LEU A 172 -15.75 -8.92 19.93
CA LEU A 172 -14.45 -8.88 20.59
C LEU A 172 -14.50 -8.13 21.92
N HIS A 173 -15.25 -7.03 21.99
CA HIS A 173 -15.50 -6.33 23.25
C HIS A 173 -16.21 -7.24 24.25
N PHE A 174 -17.29 -7.92 23.85
CA PHE A 174 -17.97 -8.91 24.70
C PHE A 174 -17.01 -10.02 25.16
N LEU A 175 -16.26 -10.62 24.23
CA LEU A 175 -15.30 -11.69 24.53
C LEU A 175 -14.24 -11.22 25.53
N SER A 176 -13.76 -9.97 25.42
CA SER A 176 -12.79 -9.39 26.37
C SER A 176 -13.31 -9.27 27.81
N THR A 177 -14.64 -9.25 27.99
CA THR A 177 -15.27 -9.29 29.33
C THR A 177 -15.35 -10.70 29.92
N GLN A 178 -15.31 -11.73 29.06
CA GLN A 178 -15.43 -13.12 29.47
C GLN A 178 -14.06 -13.76 29.68
N GLU A 179 -13.11 -13.51 28.77
CA GLU A 179 -11.81 -14.17 28.73
C GLU A 179 -10.67 -13.19 28.37
N PRO A 180 -9.43 -13.45 28.81
CA PRO A 180 -8.30 -12.62 28.45
C PRO A 180 -7.96 -12.76 26.96
N ILE A 181 -8.02 -11.67 26.22
CA ILE A 181 -7.59 -11.57 24.83
C ILE A 181 -6.18 -11.00 24.75
N PHE A 182 -5.31 -11.62 23.97
CA PHE A 182 -3.99 -11.09 23.66
C PHE A 182 -4.07 -10.12 22.48
N ALA A 183 -3.93 -8.83 22.74
CA ALA A 183 -3.92 -7.81 21.71
C ALA A 183 -2.48 -7.51 21.24
N LEU A 184 -2.27 -7.55 19.92
CA LEU A 184 -1.00 -7.31 19.27
C LEU A 184 -1.06 -6.05 18.39
N GLU A 185 -0.36 -5.01 18.81
CA GLU A 185 -0.16 -3.85 17.95
C GLU A 185 0.77 -4.23 16.79
N THR A 186 0.36 -3.91 15.56
CA THR A 186 1.13 -4.19 14.34
C THR A 186 1.52 -2.89 13.64
N ILE A 187 2.67 -2.90 12.95
CA ILE A 187 3.13 -1.76 12.16
C ILE A 187 2.99 -2.08 10.68
N GLY A 188 2.58 -1.08 9.90
CA GLY A 188 2.44 -1.22 8.45
C GLY A 188 1.21 -2.01 8.05
N LEU A 189 0.08 -1.84 8.74
CA LEU A 189 -1.22 -2.22 8.22
C LEU A 189 -1.75 -1.11 7.31
N PHE A 190 -2.26 -1.50 6.15
CA PHE A 190 -2.93 -0.62 5.21
C PHE A 190 -4.39 -1.04 5.16
N ASN A 191 -5.29 -0.12 5.54
CA ASN A 191 -6.70 -0.26 5.21
C ASN A 191 -6.84 -0.12 3.68
N VAL A 192 -7.71 -0.91 3.06
CA VAL A 192 -8.05 -0.88 1.64
C VAL A 192 -9.56 -0.96 1.42
N SER A 193 -10.38 -0.58 2.41
CA SER A 193 -11.84 -0.53 2.30
C SER A 193 -12.31 0.51 1.27
N THR A 194 -11.55 1.60 1.04
CA THR A 194 -11.86 2.60 -0.01
C THR A 194 -10.90 2.52 -1.20
N PRO A 195 -11.33 2.93 -2.41
CA PRO A 195 -10.47 2.98 -3.58
C PRO A 195 -9.23 3.87 -3.38
N GLU A 196 -9.32 4.99 -2.66
CA GLU A 196 -8.14 5.84 -2.40
C GLU A 196 -7.14 5.14 -1.47
N GLN A 197 -7.66 4.45 -0.45
CA GLN A 197 -6.85 3.67 0.49
C GLN A 197 -6.17 2.48 -0.21
N ALA A 198 -6.88 1.81 -1.11
CA ALA A 198 -6.32 0.76 -1.98
C ALA A 198 -5.22 1.30 -2.90
N GLU A 199 -5.41 2.50 -3.49
CA GLU A 199 -4.38 3.17 -4.29
C GLU A 199 -3.16 3.53 -3.45
N TYR A 200 -3.35 4.06 -2.23
CA TYR A 200 -2.27 4.35 -1.28
C TYR A 200 -1.45 3.10 -0.96
N ALA A 201 -2.11 1.99 -0.64
CA ALA A 201 -1.47 0.71 -0.40
C ALA A 201 -0.70 0.24 -1.65
N ASP A 202 -1.31 0.26 -2.83
CA ASP A 202 -0.64 -0.13 -4.08
C ASP A 202 0.64 0.70 -4.33
N GLN A 203 0.58 2.03 -4.17
CA GLN A 203 1.73 2.91 -4.30
C GLN A 203 2.84 2.57 -3.29
N PHE A 204 2.49 2.25 -2.03
CA PHE A 204 3.46 1.81 -1.03
C PHE A 204 4.16 0.52 -1.47
N PHE A 205 3.39 -0.49 -1.90
CA PHE A 205 3.93 -1.78 -2.31
C PHE A 205 4.85 -1.65 -3.54
N ARG A 206 4.49 -0.79 -4.50
CA ARG A 206 5.36 -0.48 -5.66
C ARG A 206 6.65 0.21 -5.24
N MET A 207 6.58 1.19 -4.33
CA MET A 207 7.76 1.86 -3.79
C MET A 207 8.64 0.85 -3.05
N TYR A 208 8.07 0.03 -2.16
CA TYR A 208 8.77 -0.99 -1.41
C TYR A 208 9.47 -1.99 -2.34
N ALA A 209 8.78 -2.48 -3.37
CA ALA A 209 9.35 -3.39 -4.36
C ALA A 209 10.52 -2.76 -5.14
N ARG A 210 10.44 -1.46 -5.45
CA ARG A 210 11.52 -0.70 -6.07
C ARG A 210 12.73 -0.57 -5.15
N GLU A 211 12.53 -0.19 -3.89
CA GLU A 211 13.61 -0.07 -2.90
C GLU A 211 14.30 -1.42 -2.67
N LEU A 212 13.53 -2.51 -2.59
CA LEU A 212 14.09 -3.86 -2.45
C LEU A 212 14.94 -4.27 -3.67
N ARG A 213 14.58 -3.83 -4.88
CA ARG A 213 15.40 -4.07 -6.09
C ARG A 213 16.69 -3.28 -6.06
N LEU A 214 16.63 -1.99 -5.73
CA LEU A 214 17.81 -1.13 -5.61
C LEU A 214 18.78 -1.66 -4.55
N GLN A 215 18.28 -2.16 -3.43
CA GLN A 215 19.11 -2.80 -2.41
C GLN A 215 19.81 -4.06 -2.93
N LYS A 216 19.07 -4.93 -3.64
CA LYS A 216 19.64 -6.14 -4.26
C LYS A 216 20.71 -5.81 -5.29
N GLU A 217 20.53 -4.73 -6.06
CA GLU A 217 21.52 -4.24 -7.04
C GLU A 217 22.74 -3.61 -6.37
N GLY A 218 22.55 -2.79 -5.34
CA GLY A 218 23.64 -2.21 -4.55
C GLY A 218 24.54 -3.27 -3.92
N VAL A 219 23.96 -4.32 -3.35
CA VAL A 219 24.72 -5.46 -2.79
C VAL A 219 25.51 -6.20 -3.88
N ARG A 220 24.97 -6.33 -5.10
CA ARG A 220 25.71 -6.92 -6.23
C ARG A 220 26.91 -6.07 -6.63
N ASN A 221 26.75 -4.75 -6.67
CA ASN A 221 27.85 -3.82 -7.02
C ASN A 221 28.97 -3.85 -5.98
N ILE A 222 28.65 -3.93 -4.68
CA ILE A 222 29.65 -4.07 -3.61
C ILE A 222 30.42 -5.39 -3.77
N LYS A 223 29.71 -6.52 -3.95
CA LYS A 223 30.35 -7.83 -4.17
C LYS A 223 31.26 -7.86 -5.40
N HIS A 224 30.84 -7.23 -6.51
CA HIS A 224 31.69 -7.09 -7.69
C HIS A 224 32.94 -6.24 -7.42
N THR A 225 32.80 -5.18 -6.64
CA THR A 225 33.93 -4.32 -6.26
C THR A 225 34.91 -5.07 -5.37
N GLU A 226 34.44 -5.81 -4.37
CA GLU A 226 35.28 -6.66 -3.50
C GLU A 226 36.01 -7.75 -4.30
N SER A 227 35.32 -8.43 -5.23
CA SER A 227 35.98 -9.43 -6.08
C SER A 227 37.06 -8.83 -6.98
N ASN A 228 36.86 -7.60 -7.47
CA ASN A 228 37.85 -6.90 -8.29
C ASN A 228 39.04 -6.39 -7.46
N VAL A 229 38.83 -6.02 -6.19
CA VAL A 229 39.92 -5.66 -5.28
C VAL A 229 40.76 -6.89 -4.94
N GLN A 230 40.13 -8.05 -4.69
CA GLN A 230 40.85 -9.30 -4.40
C GLN A 230 41.72 -9.75 -5.59
N LEU A 231 41.18 -9.72 -6.82
CA LEU A 231 41.94 -10.07 -8.03
C LEU A 231 43.13 -9.12 -8.29
N LYS A 232 43.04 -7.84 -7.90
CA LYS A 232 44.16 -6.90 -8.00
C LYS A 232 45.24 -7.16 -6.95
N LEU A 233 44.86 -7.56 -5.74
CA LEU A 233 45.82 -7.91 -4.69
C LEU A 233 46.60 -9.19 -5.05
N ASP A 234 45.92 -10.19 -5.60
CA ASP A 234 46.56 -11.45 -6.03
C ASP A 234 47.47 -11.23 -7.25
N ALA A 235 47.10 -10.34 -8.18
CA ALA A 235 47.95 -9.97 -9.31
C ALA A 235 49.20 -9.16 -8.92
N THR A 236 49.16 -8.44 -7.79
CA THR A 236 50.29 -7.63 -7.31
C THR A 236 51.28 -8.44 -6.45
N ALA A 237 50.86 -9.59 -5.92
CA ALA A 237 51.71 -10.51 -5.15
C ALA A 237 52.63 -11.41 -6.03
N GLY A 238 52.57 -11.26 -7.36
CA GLY A 238 53.30 -12.10 -8.34
C GLY A 238 54.69 -11.61 -8.77
N SER A 239 55.38 -10.75 -8.00
CA SER A 239 56.80 -10.47 -8.26
C SER A 239 57.68 -11.35 -7.35
N PRO A 240 58.47 -12.29 -7.90
CA PRO A 240 59.37 -13.12 -7.11
C PRO A 240 60.56 -12.27 -6.65
N LEU A 241 60.50 -11.77 -5.41
CA LEU A 241 61.69 -11.27 -4.74
C LEU A 241 62.47 -12.46 -4.18
N THR A 242 63.69 -12.55 -4.67
CA THR A 242 64.74 -13.49 -4.29
C THR A 242 64.96 -13.50 -2.78
N SER A 243 65.03 -14.73 -2.28
CA SER A 243 65.39 -15.17 -0.94
C SER A 243 66.54 -14.40 -0.28
N HIS A 244 66.34 -13.95 0.96
CA HIS A 244 67.38 -14.04 1.97
C HIS A 244 66.81 -14.52 3.31
N ASP A 245 67.58 -15.47 3.82
CA ASP A 245 67.47 -16.33 4.99
C ASP A 245 67.46 -15.57 6.33
N ALA A 246 66.66 -16.06 7.30
CA ALA A 246 67.06 -16.38 8.68
C ALA A 246 65.95 -16.17 9.72
N GLY A 247 65.65 -17.25 10.48
CA GLY A 247 65.42 -17.15 11.93
C GLY A 247 63.97 -17.35 12.43
N PRO A 248 63.71 -18.36 13.29
CA PRO A 248 62.40 -18.56 13.90
C PRO A 248 62.33 -17.90 15.28
N THR A 249 61.35 -17.04 15.50
CA THR A 249 60.91 -16.70 16.86
C THR A 249 59.39 -16.81 16.97
N SER A 250 59.02 -17.66 17.92
CA SER A 250 57.70 -17.90 18.43
C SER A 250 57.06 -16.64 19.01
N SER A 251 55.76 -16.45 18.78
CA SER A 251 54.86 -16.06 19.87
C SER A 251 53.40 -16.22 19.47
N SER A 252 52.72 -16.99 20.31
CA SER A 252 51.29 -17.12 20.46
C SER A 252 50.61 -15.77 20.73
N THR A 253 49.50 -15.49 20.08
CA THR A 253 48.44 -14.67 20.68
C THR A 253 47.08 -15.09 20.15
N GLY A 254 46.43 -16.00 20.89
CA GLY A 254 45.01 -16.29 20.73
C GLY A 254 44.20 -15.09 21.20
N ARG A 255 43.30 -14.60 20.35
CA ARG A 255 42.31 -13.58 20.70
C ARG A 255 40.98 -14.27 20.96
N SER A 256 40.71 -14.46 22.24
CA SER A 256 39.42 -14.90 22.78
C SER A 256 38.42 -13.74 22.74
N LEU A 257 37.22 -14.01 22.23
CA LEU A 257 36.04 -13.14 22.30
C LEU A 257 35.40 -13.33 23.69
N SER A 258 35.47 -12.32 24.55
CA SER A 258 34.68 -12.29 25.80
C SER A 258 33.47 -11.38 25.61
N SER A 259 32.31 -11.99 25.42
CA SER A 259 30.99 -11.36 25.61
C SER A 259 30.73 -11.20 27.11
N THR A 260 30.72 -9.96 27.57
CA THR A 260 30.36 -9.56 28.93
C THR A 260 28.84 -9.54 29.10
N GLU A 261 28.28 -10.60 29.68
CA GLU A 261 26.95 -10.55 30.27
C GLU A 261 26.99 -9.67 31.54
N ARG A 262 26.21 -8.59 31.54
CA ARG A 262 25.89 -7.81 32.74
C ARG A 262 24.51 -8.24 33.23
N THR A 263 24.46 -9.14 34.20
CA THR A 263 23.30 -9.32 35.07
C THR A 263 23.38 -8.30 36.21
N ALA A 264 22.53 -7.27 36.16
CA ALA A 264 22.25 -6.42 37.32
C ALA A 264 20.97 -6.93 37.99
N SER A 265 21.13 -7.57 39.15
CA SER A 265 20.06 -7.85 40.09
C SER A 265 19.78 -6.59 40.91
N LEU A 266 18.52 -6.14 40.96
CA LEU A 266 17.86 -5.27 41.94
C LEU A 266 16.40 -5.22 41.47
N GLY A 267 15.34 -5.31 42.25
CA GLY A 267 15.10 -5.40 43.67
C GLY A 267 13.57 -5.37 43.78
N SER A 268 13.02 -6.11 44.74
CA SER A 268 11.59 -6.22 45.02
C SER A 268 10.89 -4.85 45.10
N GLN A 269 9.80 -4.65 44.33
CA GLN A 269 8.55 -4.04 44.80
C GLN A 269 7.42 -4.08 43.73
N SER A 270 6.31 -4.72 44.12
CA SER A 270 4.93 -4.47 43.70
C SER A 270 4.52 -4.58 42.22
N GLY A 271 4.10 -5.79 41.83
CA GLY A 271 2.74 -5.98 41.27
C GLY A 271 2.34 -5.23 40.01
N SER A 272 3.19 -5.18 38.99
CA SER A 272 2.73 -4.96 37.61
C SER A 272 3.41 -6.02 36.73
N ARG A 273 2.62 -6.88 36.09
CA ARG A 273 3.13 -7.88 35.15
C ARG A 273 3.79 -7.12 34.00
N ILE A 274 5.11 -7.01 34.03
CA ILE A 274 5.94 -6.55 32.91
C ILE A 274 5.73 -7.55 31.78
N GLY A 275 4.75 -7.26 30.93
CA GLY A 275 4.66 -7.88 29.62
C GLY A 275 5.87 -7.41 28.84
N VAL A 276 6.70 -8.35 28.38
CA VAL A 276 7.57 -8.11 27.23
C VAL A 276 6.68 -7.48 26.18
N THR A 277 6.94 -6.22 25.82
CA THR A 277 6.11 -5.54 24.83
C THR A 277 6.20 -6.34 23.54
N ALA A 278 5.08 -6.54 22.86
CA ALA A 278 5.08 -7.25 21.59
C ALA A 278 6.07 -6.66 20.55
N ALA A 279 6.36 -5.36 20.68
CA ALA A 279 7.38 -4.64 19.92
C ALA A 279 8.80 -5.23 20.08
N ASP A 280 9.17 -5.72 21.26
CA ASP A 280 10.48 -6.33 21.51
C ASP A 280 10.59 -7.73 20.90
N MET A 281 9.47 -8.46 20.79
CA MET A 281 9.47 -9.78 20.17
C MET A 281 9.60 -9.67 18.64
N LEU A 282 8.95 -8.70 17.99
CA LEU A 282 8.95 -8.55 16.52
C LEU A 282 10.28 -8.02 15.92
N ARG A 283 11.20 -7.47 16.73
CA ARG A 283 12.48 -6.89 16.26
C ARG A 283 13.60 -7.88 15.91
N MET A 284 13.46 -9.17 16.24
CA MET A 284 14.55 -10.16 16.06
C MET A 284 14.69 -10.71 14.62
N GLY A 285 14.10 -10.05 13.61
CA GLY A 285 14.17 -10.39 12.19
C GLY A 285 14.92 -9.36 11.33
N ASP A 286 15.72 -8.49 11.95
CA ASP A 286 16.49 -7.39 11.36
C ASP A 286 17.62 -7.86 10.41
N ILE A 287 17.26 -8.49 9.30
CA ILE A 287 18.16 -8.70 8.15
C ILE A 287 17.63 -7.95 6.92
N GLY A 288 16.91 -6.85 7.17
CA GLY A 288 16.55 -5.84 6.17
C GLY A 288 17.34 -4.55 6.44
N PRO A 289 17.88 -3.87 5.42
CA PRO A 289 18.81 -2.75 5.64
C PRO A 289 18.13 -1.43 6.07
N LEU A 290 16.80 -1.37 6.15
CA LEU A 290 16.07 -0.22 6.70
C LEU A 290 14.89 -0.71 7.58
N PRO A 291 14.71 -0.14 8.79
CA PRO A 291 13.53 -0.38 9.60
C PRO A 291 12.26 -0.04 8.81
N LEU A 292 11.23 -0.89 8.91
CA LEU A 292 9.94 -0.66 8.25
C LEU A 292 9.38 0.75 8.52
N HIS A 293 9.59 1.23 9.75
CA HIS A 293 9.18 2.55 10.19
C HIS A 293 9.74 3.67 9.29
N ASP A 294 11.01 3.60 8.92
CA ASP A 294 11.69 4.61 8.10
C ASP A 294 11.19 4.56 6.65
N ILE A 295 10.88 3.37 6.15
CA ILE A 295 10.29 3.21 4.82
C ILE A 295 8.87 3.79 4.80
N ILE A 296 8.07 3.53 5.84
CA ILE A 296 6.71 4.06 5.96
C ILE A 296 6.74 5.59 6.13
N SER A 297 7.62 6.14 6.94
CA SER A 297 7.74 7.60 7.11
C SER A 297 8.15 8.28 5.81
N THR A 298 9.19 7.77 5.13
CA THR A 298 9.63 8.26 3.82
C THR A 298 8.50 8.17 2.78
N PHE A 299 7.72 7.08 2.80
CA PHE A 299 6.57 6.96 1.91
C PHE A 299 5.50 8.00 2.22
N ARG A 300 5.15 8.19 3.49
CA ARG A 300 4.14 9.17 3.92
C ARG A 300 4.52 10.58 3.48
N GLU A 301 5.77 10.98 3.68
CA GLU A 301 6.27 12.29 3.24
C GLU A 301 6.16 12.47 1.73
N ARG A 302 6.60 11.47 0.95
CA ARG A 302 6.51 11.50 -0.53
C ARG A 302 5.07 11.50 -1.02
N TYR A 303 4.21 10.68 -0.42
CA TYR A 303 2.81 10.57 -0.81
C TYR A 303 2.03 11.85 -0.48
N ALA A 304 2.24 12.41 0.72
CA ALA A 304 1.62 13.67 1.10
C ALA A 304 2.03 14.81 0.17
N GLY A 305 3.32 14.90 -0.19
CA GLY A 305 3.80 15.87 -1.19
C GLY A 305 3.13 15.67 -2.56
N ALA A 306 3.07 14.43 -3.06
CA ALA A 306 2.45 14.13 -4.35
C ALA A 306 0.94 14.42 -4.37
N GLN A 307 0.22 14.15 -3.27
CA GLN A 307 -1.20 14.49 -3.14
C GLN A 307 -1.42 16.00 -3.07
N ALA A 308 -0.61 16.73 -2.31
CA ALA A 308 -0.67 18.19 -2.26
C ALA A 308 -0.46 18.80 -3.66
N GLU A 309 0.55 18.34 -4.40
CA GLU A 309 0.79 18.77 -5.78
C GLU A 309 -0.37 18.41 -6.72
N ARG A 310 -1.00 17.24 -6.54
CA ARG A 310 -2.16 16.82 -7.32
C ARG A 310 -3.35 17.72 -7.05
N ILE A 311 -3.69 17.96 -5.79
CA ILE A 311 -4.78 18.85 -5.37
C ILE A 311 -4.51 20.28 -5.88
N GLU A 312 -3.28 20.76 -5.76
CA GLU A 312 -2.90 22.08 -6.27
C GLU A 312 -3.02 22.16 -7.79
N ARG A 313 -2.62 21.09 -8.51
CA ARG A 313 -2.79 20.99 -9.96
C ARG A 313 -4.26 20.95 -10.37
N GLU A 314 -5.10 20.22 -9.65
CA GLU A 314 -6.55 20.15 -9.90
C GLU A 314 -7.23 21.49 -9.60
N ARG A 315 -6.79 22.18 -8.53
CA ARG A 315 -7.26 23.53 -8.18
C ARG A 315 -6.85 24.58 -9.22
N ASN A 316 -5.64 24.43 -9.77
CA ASN A 316 -5.09 25.31 -10.80
C ASN A 316 -5.47 24.87 -12.23
N GLU A 317 -6.10 23.71 -12.40
CA GLU A 317 -6.52 23.23 -13.71
C GLU A 317 -7.55 24.23 -14.23
N PRO A 318 -7.33 24.82 -15.43
CA PRO A 318 -8.23 25.85 -15.93
C PRO A 318 -9.62 25.25 -16.05
N LYS A 319 -10.56 25.79 -15.25
CA LYS A 319 -11.97 25.42 -15.33
C LYS A 319 -12.40 25.47 -16.79
N LEU A 320 -13.14 24.44 -17.21
CA LEU A 320 -13.75 24.41 -18.53
C LEU A 320 -14.46 25.75 -18.77
N PRO A 321 -14.26 26.41 -19.92
CA PRO A 321 -15.04 27.59 -20.26
C PRO A 321 -16.53 27.31 -20.04
N PRO A 322 -17.33 28.24 -19.47
CA PRO A 322 -18.72 27.96 -19.08
C PRO A 322 -19.58 27.33 -20.18
N ARG A 323 -19.33 27.72 -21.44
CA ARG A 323 -20.00 27.13 -22.62
C ARG A 323 -19.80 25.62 -22.79
N PHE A 324 -18.71 25.06 -22.29
CA PHE A 324 -18.42 23.62 -22.33
C PHE A 324 -18.79 22.91 -21.02
N GLU A 325 -18.96 23.67 -19.93
CA GLU A 325 -19.46 23.15 -18.67
C GLU A 325 -20.97 22.84 -18.77
N ASP A 326 -21.72 23.70 -19.45
CA ASP A 326 -23.16 23.52 -19.68
C ASP A 326 -23.51 23.69 -21.17
N ALA A 327 -23.90 22.58 -21.82
CA ALA A 327 -24.34 22.58 -23.21
C ALA A 327 -25.56 23.49 -23.47
N SER A 328 -26.37 23.82 -22.45
CA SER A 328 -27.53 24.71 -22.59
C SER A 328 -27.13 26.16 -22.93
N MET A 329 -25.88 26.55 -22.66
CA MET A 329 -25.35 27.87 -23.01
C MET A 329 -25.21 28.08 -24.53
N PHE A 330 -25.17 27.00 -25.32
CA PHE A 330 -25.24 27.12 -26.76
C PHE A 330 -26.67 27.48 -27.17
N GLN A 331 -26.86 28.71 -27.65
CA GLN A 331 -28.14 29.18 -28.21
C GLN A 331 -28.42 28.55 -29.58
N TRP A 332 -28.64 27.24 -29.59
CA TRP A 332 -28.89 26.48 -30.79
C TRP A 332 -30.33 26.71 -31.28
N LYS A 333 -30.45 27.18 -32.52
CA LYS A 333 -31.73 27.37 -33.21
C LYS A 333 -31.67 26.67 -34.56
N ALA A 334 -32.22 25.46 -34.64
CA ALA A 334 -32.35 24.74 -35.90
C ALA A 334 -33.14 25.58 -36.90
N LYS A 335 -32.64 25.69 -38.14
CA LYS A 335 -33.44 26.21 -39.24
C LYS A 335 -34.56 25.22 -39.53
N GLN A 336 -35.80 25.64 -39.34
CA GLN A 336 -36.94 24.83 -39.73
C GLN A 336 -37.11 24.89 -41.25
N GLU A 337 -37.12 23.72 -41.89
CA GLU A 337 -37.43 23.57 -43.31
C GLU A 337 -38.74 22.82 -43.48
N HIS A 338 -39.38 23.04 -44.62
CA HIS A 338 -40.61 22.33 -44.96
C HIS A 338 -40.30 20.83 -45.14
N PRO A 339 -41.09 19.90 -44.55
CA PRO A 339 -40.79 18.47 -44.58
C PRO A 339 -40.57 17.88 -45.99
N VAL A 340 -41.28 18.42 -46.98
CA VAL A 340 -41.20 17.98 -48.40
C VAL A 340 -40.00 18.59 -49.14
N PHE A 341 -39.47 19.72 -48.68
CA PHE A 341 -38.37 20.44 -49.34
C PHE A 341 -37.14 20.49 -48.43
N THR A 342 -36.66 19.31 -48.01
CA THR A 342 -35.43 19.20 -47.21
C THR A 342 -34.23 18.97 -48.12
N THR A 343 -33.15 19.71 -47.88
CA THR A 343 -31.88 19.48 -48.58
C THR A 343 -30.96 18.61 -47.72
N SER A 344 -30.07 17.83 -48.36
CA SER A 344 -29.06 17.05 -47.63
C SER A 344 -28.11 17.95 -46.82
N SER A 345 -27.85 19.17 -47.31
CA SER A 345 -27.09 20.18 -46.59
C SER A 345 -27.74 20.63 -45.28
N ASN A 346 -29.07 20.56 -45.16
CA ASN A 346 -29.77 20.87 -43.90
C ASN A 346 -29.59 19.78 -42.84
N ALA A 347 -28.98 18.63 -43.15
CA ALA A 347 -28.60 17.66 -42.12
C ALA A 347 -27.52 18.21 -41.18
N TYR A 348 -26.64 19.09 -41.69
CA TYR A 348 -25.60 19.74 -40.89
C TYR A 348 -26.23 20.80 -39.98
N GLY A 349 -26.01 20.68 -38.67
CA GLY A 349 -26.55 21.63 -37.68
C GLY A 349 -28.02 21.41 -37.29
N LYS A 350 -28.67 20.33 -37.77
CA LYS A 350 -30.06 19.95 -37.38
C LYS A 350 -30.16 19.35 -35.97
N LYS A 351 -29.06 18.86 -35.40
CA LYS A 351 -29.00 18.41 -34.01
C LYS A 351 -28.30 19.46 -33.16
N GLY A 352 -28.87 19.76 -32.00
CA GLY A 352 -28.25 20.62 -31.00
C GLY A 352 -27.14 19.88 -30.25
N PRO A 353 -26.14 20.61 -29.73
CA PRO A 353 -25.10 20.01 -28.90
C PRO A 353 -25.69 19.47 -27.62
N THR A 354 -25.11 18.39 -27.12
CA THR A 354 -25.51 17.71 -25.88
C THR A 354 -24.33 17.63 -24.92
N GLN A 355 -24.59 17.43 -23.61
CA GLN A 355 -23.53 17.39 -22.61
C GLN A 355 -22.51 16.26 -22.85
N HIS A 356 -22.94 15.14 -23.44
CA HIS A 356 -22.05 14.03 -23.77
C HIS A 356 -21.12 14.32 -24.96
N GLU A 357 -21.40 15.36 -25.74
CA GLU A 357 -20.54 15.85 -26.83
C GLU A 357 -19.56 16.93 -26.35
N MET A 358 -19.71 17.46 -25.13
CA MET A 358 -18.80 18.46 -24.57
C MET A 358 -17.47 17.82 -24.14
N PRO A 359 -16.33 18.48 -24.37
CA PRO A 359 -15.04 17.93 -23.97
C PRO A 359 -14.86 17.96 -22.45
N LEU A 360 -14.22 16.93 -21.89
CA LEU A 360 -13.84 16.90 -20.47
C LEU A 360 -12.71 17.88 -20.12
N LYS A 361 -11.90 18.28 -21.11
CA LYS A 361 -10.79 19.22 -20.96
C LYS A 361 -10.70 20.14 -22.18
N TRP A 362 -10.46 21.44 -21.96
CA TRP A 362 -10.28 22.42 -23.02
C TRP A 362 -8.93 23.13 -22.89
N SER A 363 -8.01 22.83 -23.80
CA SER A 363 -6.67 23.43 -23.86
C SER A 363 -6.61 24.52 -24.93
N GLY A 364 -7.49 25.52 -24.84
CA GLY A 364 -7.49 26.65 -25.77
C GLY A 364 -6.24 27.53 -25.59
N VAL A 365 -5.58 27.87 -26.71
CA VAL A 365 -4.46 28.82 -26.69
C VAL A 365 -5.02 30.23 -26.57
N LYS A 366 -4.67 30.95 -25.49
CA LYS A 366 -4.97 32.38 -25.36
C LYS A 366 -4.00 33.18 -26.21
N GLY A 367 -4.50 33.81 -27.27
CA GLY A 367 -3.71 34.70 -28.14
C GLY A 367 -3.37 36.06 -27.54
N GLU A 368 -3.62 36.29 -26.24
CA GLU A 368 -3.46 37.60 -25.58
C GLU A 368 -2.05 38.17 -25.71
N PHE A 369 -1.03 37.32 -25.58
CA PHE A 369 0.37 37.71 -25.77
C PHE A 369 0.62 38.19 -27.20
N THR A 370 0.21 37.40 -28.19
CA THR A 370 0.38 37.74 -29.61
C THR A 370 -0.43 38.97 -30.02
N SER A 371 -1.65 39.13 -29.48
CA SER A 371 -2.54 40.24 -29.83
C SER A 371 -2.14 41.56 -29.17
N THR A 372 -1.52 41.54 -27.99
CA THR A 372 -1.13 42.79 -27.30
C THR A 372 0.25 43.27 -27.72
N GLN A 373 1.22 42.36 -27.90
CA GLN A 373 2.60 42.74 -28.21
C GLN A 373 2.91 42.81 -29.70
N PHE A 374 2.16 42.10 -30.55
CA PHE A 374 2.46 41.99 -31.99
C PHE A 374 1.31 42.44 -32.91
N ALA A 375 0.23 43.03 -32.38
CA ALA A 375 -0.85 43.56 -33.23
C ALA A 375 -0.45 44.81 -34.05
N GLY A 376 0.75 45.35 -33.83
CA GLY A 376 1.26 46.54 -34.50
C GLY A 376 1.95 46.29 -35.83
N GLY A 377 1.46 45.40 -36.70
CA GLY A 377 2.00 45.22 -38.05
C GLY A 377 3.52 44.94 -38.12
N PRO A 378 4.19 45.20 -39.26
CA PRO A 378 5.64 45.10 -39.36
C PRO A 378 6.28 45.97 -38.28
N SER A 379 7.12 45.40 -37.42
CA SER A 379 7.91 46.20 -36.48
C SER A 379 8.66 47.24 -37.30
N LYS A 380 8.47 48.53 -36.98
CA LYS A 380 9.30 49.58 -37.58
C LYS A 380 10.74 49.19 -37.28
N GLY A 381 11.51 48.89 -38.32
CA GLY A 381 12.92 48.53 -38.21
C GLY A 381 13.59 49.51 -37.26
N THR A 382 14.41 48.99 -36.35
CA THR A 382 15.03 49.66 -35.22
C THR A 382 15.44 51.10 -35.59
N THR A 383 14.66 52.10 -35.16
CA THR A 383 15.00 53.51 -35.34
C THR A 383 15.98 54.00 -34.27
N GLY A 384 16.49 53.10 -33.44
CA GLY A 384 17.48 53.41 -32.43
C GLY A 384 18.84 53.64 -33.09
N PHE A 385 19.51 54.73 -32.73
CA PHE A 385 20.91 54.90 -33.06
C PHE A 385 21.72 53.79 -32.40
N ASN A 386 22.69 53.24 -33.13
CA ASN A 386 23.64 52.32 -32.54
C ASN A 386 24.54 53.08 -31.55
N THR A 387 24.26 52.96 -30.26
CA THR A 387 25.06 53.52 -29.17
C THR A 387 25.99 52.48 -28.54
N SER A 388 26.19 51.33 -29.19
CA SER A 388 27.12 50.33 -28.68
C SER A 388 28.53 50.92 -28.68
N VAL A 389 29.10 51.11 -27.49
CA VAL A 389 30.52 51.41 -27.36
C VAL A 389 31.29 50.14 -27.71
N THR A 390 32.21 50.23 -28.66
CA THR A 390 33.08 49.12 -29.06
C THR A 390 34.01 48.76 -27.89
N LYS A 391 33.56 47.86 -27.01
CA LYS A 391 34.41 47.32 -25.95
C LYS A 391 35.28 46.23 -26.56
N SER A 392 36.52 46.61 -26.89
CA SER A 392 37.57 45.64 -27.17
C SER A 392 37.73 44.70 -25.97
N LYS A 393 37.87 43.39 -26.20
CA LYS A 393 38.15 42.40 -25.14
C LYS A 393 39.39 42.76 -24.31
N VAL A 394 40.29 43.58 -24.86
CA VAL A 394 41.53 44.04 -24.20
C VAL A 394 41.26 45.05 -23.08
N HIS A 395 40.28 45.96 -23.25
CA HIS A 395 39.96 46.95 -22.21
C HIS A 395 39.36 46.32 -20.95
N LYS A 396 38.64 45.20 -21.10
CA LYS A 396 38.06 44.47 -19.96
C LYS A 396 39.12 43.90 -19.02
N LEU A 397 40.32 43.59 -19.52
CA LEU A 397 41.43 43.09 -18.72
C LEU A 397 42.21 44.21 -18.00
N MET A 398 42.01 45.47 -18.39
CA MET A 398 42.72 46.62 -17.79
C MET A 398 41.87 47.41 -16.79
N ASP A 399 40.54 47.31 -16.86
CA ASP A 399 39.62 47.95 -15.91
C ASP A 399 39.38 47.11 -14.62
N ASP A 400 39.84 45.85 -14.58
CA ASP A 400 39.71 44.92 -13.43
C ASP A 400 40.93 44.95 -12.46
N PHE A 401 41.82 45.95 -12.58
CA PHE A 401 42.92 46.26 -11.64
C PHE A 401 42.70 47.62 -10.99
#